data_AF-A0A817VPS4-F1
#
_entry.id   AF-A0A817VPS4-F1
#
_cell.length_a   1.000
_cell.length_b   1.000
_cell.length_c   1.000
_cell.angle_alpha   90.00
_cell.angle_beta   90.00
_cell.angle_gamma   90.00
#
_symmetry.space_group_name_H-M   'P 1'
#
loop_
_entity.id
_entity.type
_entity.pdbx_description
1 polymer ?
#
loop_
_entity_poly.entity_id
_entity_poly.type
_entity_poly.pdbx_seq_one_letter_code
_entity_poly.pdbx_strand_id
1 'polypeptide(L)'
;MNFQVILFEVFLLLLTKLQFYEALTCNGIIVAGNACCGSQGYYVSSNTCCNGVIVAGNACCGSQGYSTSSYTCCKGVIVAGNACCGSQGYSNSSYTCCKGVIKAGNACCDSQGYSTSSYTCCKGVIKAGNACCGSQGYSTLSYTCCNDVIVAGNACCGSQGYSTSSYTCCNGVIKAGNIC
;
A
#
# COMPACT_ATOMS: atom_id res chain seq x y z
N MET A 1 -30.82 41.10 -38.10
CA MET A 1 -29.82 40.20 -37.50
C MET A 1 -29.15 39.45 -38.65
N ASN A 2 -27.86 39.68 -38.89
CA ASN A 2 -27.21 39.36 -40.16
C ASN A 2 -26.82 37.86 -40.20
N PHE A 3 -27.27 37.13 -41.23
CA PHE A 3 -27.11 35.68 -41.34
C PHE A 3 -25.63 35.25 -41.27
N GLN A 4 -24.71 36.09 -41.73
CA GLN A 4 -23.27 35.85 -41.62
C GLN A 4 -22.72 35.91 -40.19
N VAL A 5 -23.30 36.74 -39.31
CA VAL A 5 -22.90 36.82 -37.90
C VAL A 5 -23.37 35.58 -37.15
N ILE A 6 -24.57 35.08 -37.46
CA ILE A 6 -25.09 33.83 -36.90
C ILE A 6 -24.23 32.64 -37.36
N LEU A 7 -23.84 32.61 -38.65
CA LEU A 7 -22.97 31.55 -39.17
C LEU A 7 -21.58 31.55 -38.51
N PHE A 8 -21.02 32.74 -38.27
CA PHE A 8 -19.72 32.90 -37.60
C PHE A 8 -19.78 32.49 -36.12
N GLU A 9 -20.81 32.93 -35.39
CA GLU A 9 -21.06 32.52 -34.00
C GLU A 9 -21.33 31.00 -33.89
N VAL A 10 -22.10 30.42 -34.82
CA VAL A 10 -22.34 28.97 -34.87
C VAL A 10 -21.07 28.20 -35.25
N PHE A 11 -20.23 28.74 -36.12
CA PHE A 11 -18.92 28.17 -36.47
C PHE A 11 -17.94 28.25 -35.30
N LEU A 12 -17.91 29.36 -34.55
CA LEU A 12 -17.10 29.53 -33.35
C LEU A 12 -17.63 28.65 -32.19
N LEU A 13 -18.95 28.46 -32.09
CA LEU A 13 -19.60 27.50 -31.19
C LEU A 13 -19.34 26.05 -31.59
N LEU A 14 -19.26 25.73 -32.89
CA LEU A 14 -18.87 24.42 -33.38
C LEU A 14 -17.40 24.16 -33.12
N LEU A 15 -16.52 25.14 -33.34
CA LEU A 15 -15.10 25.07 -33.00
C LEU A 15 -14.91 24.87 -31.50
N THR A 16 -15.55 25.69 -30.65
CA THR A 16 -15.48 25.54 -29.18
C THR A 16 -16.16 24.25 -28.69
N LYS A 17 -17.23 23.77 -29.33
CA LYS A 17 -17.80 22.42 -29.06
C LYS A 17 -16.90 21.28 -29.55
N LEU A 18 -16.11 21.49 -30.60
CA LEU A 18 -15.05 20.59 -31.05
C LEU A 18 -13.83 20.59 -30.11
N GLN A 19 -13.64 21.64 -29.30
CA GLN A 19 -12.58 21.70 -28.27
C GLN A 19 -12.91 20.94 -26.96
N PHE A 20 -14.05 20.25 -26.89
CA PHE A 20 -14.41 19.40 -25.74
C PHE A 20 -14.12 17.91 -25.95
N TYR A 21 -13.62 17.50 -27.11
CA TYR A 21 -12.95 16.20 -27.21
C TYR A 21 -11.53 16.41 -26.70
N GLU A 22 -11.10 15.67 -25.67
CA GLU A 22 -9.69 15.60 -25.30
C GLU A 22 -8.92 15.15 -26.55
N ALA A 23 -8.38 16.12 -27.29
CA ALA A 23 -7.67 15.93 -28.53
C ALA A 23 -6.24 16.36 -28.29
N LEU A 24 -5.29 15.49 -28.68
CA LEU A 24 -3.88 15.72 -28.48
C LEU A 24 -3.10 15.30 -29.72
N THR A 25 -1.90 15.85 -29.90
CA THR A 25 -1.07 15.56 -31.07
C THR A 25 -0.07 14.45 -30.75
N CYS A 26 -0.21 13.30 -31.42
CA CYS A 26 0.71 12.17 -31.34
C CYS A 26 1.49 12.02 -32.65
N ASN A 27 2.82 12.18 -32.60
CA ASN A 27 3.70 12.11 -33.78
C ASN A 27 3.18 12.95 -34.98
N GLY A 28 2.68 14.15 -34.70
CA GLY A 28 2.15 15.07 -35.72
C GLY A 28 0.72 14.77 -36.20
N ILE A 29 0.02 13.78 -35.63
CA ILE A 29 -1.38 13.45 -35.92
C ILE A 29 -2.26 13.89 -34.74
N ILE A 30 -3.32 14.64 -35.03
CA ILE A 30 -4.34 14.99 -34.02
C ILE A 30 -5.22 13.75 -33.78
N VAL A 31 -5.27 13.28 -32.53
CA VAL A 31 -5.98 12.08 -32.11
C VAL A 31 -6.79 12.32 -30.84
N ALA A 32 -7.79 11.48 -30.60
CA ALA A 32 -8.57 11.45 -29.37
C ALA A 32 -7.81 10.81 -28.20
N GLY A 33 -7.98 11.34 -26.99
CA GLY A 33 -7.44 10.77 -25.76
C GLY A 33 -6.77 11.80 -24.86
N ASN A 34 -6.02 11.31 -23.87
CA ASN A 34 -5.16 12.12 -23.01
C ASN A 34 -3.73 11.57 -22.87
N ALA A 35 -3.37 10.53 -23.64
CA ALA A 35 -2.00 10.04 -23.79
C ALA A 35 -1.73 9.46 -25.20
N CYS A 36 -0.45 9.40 -25.59
CA CYS A 36 0.00 8.80 -26.85
C CYS A 36 0.56 7.39 -26.69
N CYS A 37 0.29 6.55 -27.67
CA CYS A 37 0.99 5.30 -27.93
C CYS A 37 1.44 5.29 -29.41
N GLY A 38 2.68 5.75 -29.65
CA GLY A 38 3.12 6.07 -31.01
C GLY A 38 2.27 7.20 -31.59
N SER A 39 1.67 6.98 -32.77
CA SER A 39 0.78 7.94 -33.44
C SER A 39 -0.70 7.79 -33.07
N GLN A 40 -1.03 6.92 -32.10
CA GLN A 40 -2.39 6.68 -31.63
C GLN A 40 -2.62 7.38 -30.28
N GLY A 41 -3.82 7.93 -30.09
CA GLY A 41 -4.25 8.49 -28.81
C GLY A 41 -5.08 7.49 -28.00
N TYR A 42 -5.01 7.57 -26.68
CA TYR A 42 -5.84 6.76 -25.79
C TYR A 42 -6.18 7.48 -24.48
N TYR A 43 -7.17 6.98 -23.75
CA TYR A 43 -7.53 7.45 -22.42
C TYR A 43 -6.88 6.60 -21.33
N VAL A 44 -6.04 7.22 -20.50
CA VAL A 44 -5.32 6.54 -19.39
C VAL A 44 -6.24 5.97 -18.31
N SER A 45 -7.52 6.38 -18.30
CA SER A 45 -8.54 5.87 -17.38
C SER A 45 -8.93 4.42 -17.63
N SER A 46 -8.71 3.92 -18.85
CA SER A 46 -9.13 2.57 -19.26
C SER A 46 -8.05 1.79 -20.00
N ASN A 47 -7.03 2.46 -20.54
CA ASN A 47 -5.99 1.84 -21.35
C ASN A 47 -4.60 2.30 -20.94
N THR A 48 -3.60 1.54 -21.39
CA THR A 48 -2.18 1.85 -21.27
C THR A 48 -1.44 1.47 -22.55
N CYS A 49 -0.25 2.02 -22.76
CA CYS A 49 0.59 1.70 -23.91
C CYS A 49 1.68 0.70 -23.51
N CYS A 50 1.58 -0.55 -23.96
CA CYS A 50 2.58 -1.59 -23.71
C CYS A 50 3.31 -1.93 -25.01
N ASN A 51 4.63 -1.70 -25.05
CA ASN A 51 5.48 -1.99 -26.22
C ASN A 51 4.91 -1.42 -27.54
N GLY A 52 4.36 -0.20 -27.49
CA GLY A 52 3.79 0.47 -28.67
C GLY A 52 2.38 0.03 -29.06
N VAL A 53 1.73 -0.82 -28.25
CA VAL A 53 0.34 -1.24 -28.46
C VAL A 53 -0.55 -0.73 -27.32
N ILE A 54 -1.69 -0.14 -27.67
CA ILE A 54 -2.70 0.26 -26.69
C ILE A 54 -3.45 -1.00 -26.23
N VAL A 55 -3.48 -1.21 -24.92
CA VAL A 55 -4.12 -2.36 -24.27
C VAL A 55 -4.94 -1.91 -23.08
N ALA A 56 -5.98 -2.66 -22.73
CA ALA A 56 -6.84 -2.35 -21.59
C ALA A 56 -6.10 -2.50 -20.24
N GLY A 57 -6.47 -1.66 -19.27
CA GLY A 57 -5.86 -1.64 -17.94
C GLY A 57 -4.92 -0.45 -17.75
N ASN A 58 -4.23 -0.43 -16.62
CA ASN A 58 -3.41 0.69 -16.16
C ASN A 58 -1.93 0.32 -15.92
N ALA A 59 -1.54 -0.93 -16.22
CA ALA A 59 -0.15 -1.39 -16.12
C ALA A 59 0.17 -2.46 -17.19
N CYS A 60 1.46 -2.65 -17.45
CA CYS A 60 1.98 -3.59 -18.44
C CYS A 60 2.65 -4.80 -17.79
N CYS A 61 2.41 -5.98 -18.34
CA CYS A 61 3.18 -7.19 -18.11
C CYS A 61 3.68 -7.69 -19.46
N GLY A 62 4.90 -7.27 -19.84
CA GLY A 62 5.35 -7.37 -21.22
C GLY A 62 4.46 -6.53 -22.14
N SER A 63 3.91 -7.15 -23.19
CA SER A 63 2.98 -6.50 -24.13
C SER A 63 1.51 -6.59 -23.71
N GLN A 64 1.19 -7.23 -22.58
CA GLN A 64 -0.18 -7.36 -22.09
C GLN A 64 -0.51 -6.27 -21.08
N GLY A 65 -1.71 -5.70 -21.19
CA GLY A 65 -2.25 -4.76 -20.20
C GLY A 65 -3.00 -5.50 -19.09
N TYR A 66 -2.99 -4.93 -17.88
CA TYR A 66 -3.79 -5.43 -16.76
C TYR A 66 -4.23 -4.30 -15.84
N SER A 67 -5.25 -4.57 -15.02
CA SER A 67 -5.70 -3.66 -13.95
C SER A 67 -4.99 -4.00 -12.63
N THR A 68 -4.22 -3.06 -12.09
CA THR A 68 -3.53 -3.19 -10.79
C THR A 68 -4.49 -3.30 -9.61
N SER A 69 -5.78 -3.03 -9.80
CA SER A 69 -6.81 -3.21 -8.77
C SER A 69 -7.07 -4.67 -8.41
N SER A 70 -6.73 -5.61 -9.30
CA SER A 70 -7.05 -7.04 -9.12
C SER A 70 -5.92 -7.97 -9.52
N TYR A 71 -4.93 -7.48 -10.27
CA TYR A 71 -3.84 -8.29 -10.80
C TYR A 71 -2.49 -7.61 -10.61
N THR A 72 -1.44 -8.43 -10.69
CA THR A 72 -0.04 -8.00 -10.66
C THR A 72 0.77 -8.82 -11.68
N CYS A 73 1.94 -8.33 -12.08
CA CYS A 73 2.84 -9.01 -13.00
C CYS A 73 3.97 -9.70 -12.23
N CYS A 74 3.92 -11.02 -12.10
CA CYS A 74 4.96 -11.81 -11.42
C CYS A 74 5.77 -12.60 -12.44
N LYS A 75 7.07 -12.30 -12.55
CA LYS A 75 7.99 -12.94 -13.51
C LYS A 75 7.45 -12.98 -14.95
N GLY A 76 6.82 -11.88 -15.38
CA GLY A 76 6.26 -11.75 -16.73
C GLY A 76 4.90 -12.40 -16.95
N VAL A 77 4.24 -12.90 -15.90
CA VAL A 77 2.88 -13.46 -15.97
C VAL A 77 1.92 -12.62 -15.13
N ILE A 78 0.77 -12.28 -15.71
CA ILE A 78 -0.32 -11.59 -15.00
C ILE A 78 -1.02 -12.61 -14.09
N VAL A 79 -1.07 -12.31 -12.80
CA VAL A 79 -1.66 -13.16 -11.77
C VAL A 79 -2.54 -12.34 -10.83
N ALA A 80 -3.53 -12.97 -10.20
CA ALA A 80 -4.44 -12.28 -9.29
C ALA A 80 -3.72 -11.81 -8.00
N GLY A 81 -4.17 -10.68 -7.45
CA GLY A 81 -3.59 -10.08 -6.25
C GLY A 81 -2.72 -8.86 -6.55
N ASN A 82 -2.05 -8.35 -5.51
CA ASN A 82 -1.29 -7.10 -5.57
C ASN A 82 0.20 -7.28 -5.17
N ALA A 83 0.63 -8.50 -4.87
CA ALA A 83 2.01 -8.83 -4.52
C ALA A 83 2.44 -10.17 -5.12
N CYS A 84 3.75 -10.38 -5.25
CA CYS A 84 4.35 -11.58 -5.84
C CYS A 84 5.09 -12.42 -4.79
N CYS A 85 4.88 -13.74 -4.84
CA CYS A 85 5.70 -14.73 -4.17
C CYS A 85 6.25 -15.68 -5.23
N GLY A 86 7.44 -15.37 -5.75
CA GLY A 86 7.94 -16.00 -6.96
C GLY A 86 7.08 -15.64 -8.18
N SER A 87 6.49 -16.63 -8.85
CA SER A 87 5.55 -16.44 -9.96
C SER A 87 4.08 -16.41 -9.51
N GLN A 88 3.78 -16.65 -8.23
CA GLN A 88 2.42 -16.64 -7.71
C GLN A 88 2.03 -15.24 -7.23
N GLY A 89 0.81 -14.82 -7.55
CA GLY A 89 0.21 -13.60 -7.02
C GLY A 89 -0.51 -13.87 -5.71
N TYR A 90 -0.55 -12.87 -4.83
CA TYR A 90 -1.35 -12.92 -3.59
C TYR A 90 -1.83 -11.53 -3.18
N SER A 91 -2.84 -11.50 -2.30
CA SER A 91 -3.30 -10.25 -1.66
C SER A 91 -2.52 -10.01 -0.37
N ASN A 92 -1.71 -8.94 -0.33
CA ASN A 92 -0.89 -8.59 0.83
C ASN A 92 -1.69 -8.09 2.05
N SER A 93 -3.02 -7.94 1.91
CA SER A 93 -3.93 -7.60 3.01
C SER A 93 -4.14 -8.76 4.00
N SER A 94 -3.93 -10.00 3.56
CA SER A 94 -4.20 -11.20 4.37
C SER A 94 -3.10 -12.26 4.29
N TYR A 95 -2.15 -12.08 3.36
CA TYR A 95 -1.08 -13.03 3.11
C TYR A 95 0.26 -12.31 2.97
N THR A 96 1.34 -13.07 3.18
CA THR A 96 2.73 -12.62 3.02
C THR A 96 3.56 -13.74 2.38
N CYS A 97 4.72 -13.40 1.83
CA CYS A 97 5.63 -14.38 1.22
C CYS A 97 6.81 -14.66 2.15
N CYS A 98 6.82 -15.83 2.80
CA CYS A 98 7.91 -16.24 3.70
C CYS A 98 8.75 -17.31 3.03
N LYS A 99 10.04 -17.00 2.79
CA LYS A 99 11.00 -17.89 2.10
C LYS A 99 10.44 -18.49 0.80
N GLY A 100 9.73 -17.68 0.01
CA GLY A 100 9.17 -18.09 -1.28
C GLY A 100 7.85 -18.86 -1.21
N VAL A 101 7.22 -18.97 -0.02
CA VAL A 101 5.90 -19.60 0.15
C VAL A 101 4.90 -18.58 0.68
N ILE A 102 3.71 -18.54 0.08
CA ILE A 102 2.60 -17.69 0.56
C ILE A 102 2.07 -18.25 1.88
N LYS A 103 1.98 -17.39 2.90
CA LYS A 103 1.49 -17.70 4.25
C LYS A 103 0.42 -16.70 4.65
N ALA A 104 -0.52 -17.12 5.48
CA ALA A 104 -1.50 -16.21 6.08
C ALA A 104 -0.82 -15.22 7.05
N GLY A 105 -1.36 -14.01 7.15
CA GLY A 105 -0.81 -12.94 7.95
C GLY A 105 -0.01 -11.92 7.13
N ASN A 106 0.54 -10.92 7.81
CA ASN A 106 1.20 -9.77 7.21
C ASN A 106 2.71 -9.68 7.54
N ALA A 107 3.25 -10.61 8.33
CA ALA A 107 4.66 -10.68 8.66
C ALA A 107 5.18 -12.13 8.70
N CYS A 108 6.49 -12.28 8.56
CA CYS A 108 7.17 -13.58 8.61
C CYS A 108 7.95 -13.73 9.91
N CYS A 109 7.80 -14.88 10.56
CA CYS A 109 8.69 -15.36 11.59
C CYS A 109 9.36 -16.62 11.05
N ASP A 110 10.58 -16.44 10.55
CA ASP A 110 11.26 -17.42 9.71
C ASP A 110 10.41 -17.84 8.48
N SER A 111 10.05 -19.12 8.34
CA SER A 111 9.19 -19.62 7.25
C SER A 111 7.69 -19.54 7.54
N GLN A 112 7.27 -19.07 8.73
CA GLN A 112 5.87 -19.01 9.14
C GLN A 112 5.32 -17.59 8.96
N GLY A 113 4.08 -17.49 8.48
CA GLY A 113 3.35 -16.22 8.46
C GLY A 113 2.61 -16.00 9.77
N TYR A 114 2.46 -14.75 10.20
CA TYR A 114 1.66 -14.36 11.35
C TYR A 114 1.03 -12.98 11.16
N SER A 115 -0.02 -12.70 11.93
CA SER A 115 -0.63 -11.36 11.99
C SER A 115 -0.01 -10.53 13.10
N THR A 116 0.60 -9.39 12.75
CA THR A 116 1.19 -8.45 13.70
C THR A 116 0.17 -7.79 14.62
N SER A 117 -1.14 -7.90 14.31
CA SER A 117 -2.22 -7.40 15.16
C SER A 117 -2.33 -8.14 16.50
N SER A 118 -1.82 -9.38 16.57
CA SER A 118 -2.04 -10.26 17.72
C SER A 118 -0.79 -11.03 18.14
N TYR A 119 0.22 -11.07 17.26
CA TYR A 119 1.44 -11.84 17.48
C TYR A 119 2.68 -11.04 17.10
N THR A 120 3.81 -11.47 17.64
CA THR A 120 5.14 -10.96 17.35
C THR A 120 6.13 -12.12 17.19
N CYS A 121 7.29 -11.89 16.57
CA CYS A 121 8.33 -12.90 16.39
C CYS A 121 9.48 -12.65 17.37
N CYS A 122 9.58 -13.45 18.42
CA CYS A 122 10.63 -13.34 19.44
C CYS A 122 11.63 -14.48 19.27
N LYS A 123 12.89 -14.14 18.92
CA LYS A 123 13.97 -15.11 18.68
C LYS A 123 13.57 -16.26 17.73
N GLY A 124 12.85 -15.92 16.65
CA GLY A 124 12.41 -16.88 15.64
C GLY A 124 11.16 -17.69 16.00
N VAL A 125 10.49 -17.39 17.12
CA VAL A 125 9.24 -18.05 17.53
C VAL A 125 8.10 -17.03 17.59
N ILE A 126 6.96 -17.40 17.01
CA ILE A 126 5.73 -16.59 17.08
C ILE A 126 5.19 -16.63 18.52
N LYS A 127 4.96 -15.46 19.10
CA LYS A 127 4.42 -15.27 20.45
C LYS A 127 3.22 -14.32 20.42
N ALA A 128 2.28 -14.50 21.34
CA ALA A 128 1.16 -13.57 21.50
C ALA A 128 1.65 -12.20 21.98
N GLY A 129 0.96 -11.14 21.57
CA GLY A 129 1.32 -9.75 21.87
C GLY A 129 2.06 -9.06 20.73
N ASN A 130 2.49 -7.82 20.97
CA ASN A 130 3.06 -6.94 19.96
C ASN A 130 4.52 -6.54 20.26
N ALA A 131 5.09 -6.98 21.38
CA ALA A 131 6.49 -6.72 21.73
C ALA A 131 7.16 -7.96 22.36
N CYS A 132 8.48 -7.99 22.33
CA CYS A 132 9.29 -9.07 22.88
C CYS A 132 10.03 -8.63 24.14
N CYS A 133 10.05 -9.48 25.16
CA CYS A 133 10.91 -9.39 26.32
C CYS A 133 11.73 -10.70 26.38
N GLY A 134 12.98 -10.65 25.93
CA GLY A 134 13.76 -11.85 25.65
C GLY A 134 13.09 -12.75 24.59
N SER A 135 12.75 -13.99 24.95
CA SER A 135 12.03 -14.94 24.08
C SER A 135 10.51 -14.94 24.28
N GLN A 136 9.98 -14.11 25.19
CA GLN A 136 8.56 -14.04 25.49
C GLN A 136 7.92 -12.88 24.73
N GLY A 137 6.70 -13.08 24.25
CA GLY A 137 5.86 -12.01 23.71
C GLY A 137 4.98 -11.41 24.81
N TYR A 138 4.70 -10.12 24.72
CA TYR A 138 3.77 -9.43 25.61
C TYR A 138 2.99 -8.34 24.87
N SER A 139 1.86 -7.94 25.46
CA SER A 139 1.05 -6.82 24.98
C SER A 139 1.49 -5.52 25.67
N THR A 140 1.94 -4.54 24.90
CA THR A 140 2.34 -3.21 25.40
C THR A 140 1.15 -2.40 25.94
N LEU A 141 -0.09 -2.88 25.77
CA LEU A 141 -1.28 -2.24 26.34
C LEU A 141 -1.34 -2.36 27.86
N SER A 142 -0.75 -3.41 28.44
CA SER A 142 -0.87 -3.70 29.87
C SER A 142 0.46 -4.04 30.54
N TYR A 143 1.50 -4.31 29.75
CA TYR A 143 2.79 -4.75 30.25
C TYR A 143 3.95 -4.02 29.57
N THR A 144 5.08 -4.01 30.25
CA THR A 144 6.36 -3.49 29.76
C THR A 144 7.48 -4.46 30.13
N CYS A 145 8.63 -4.35 29.46
CA CYS A 145 9.79 -5.19 29.72
C CYS A 145 10.83 -4.39 30.51
N CYS A 146 11.09 -4.76 31.76
CA CYS A 146 12.10 -4.14 32.61
C CYS A 146 13.15 -5.19 32.97
N ASN A 147 14.41 -4.98 32.56
CA ASN A 147 15.52 -5.89 32.83
C ASN A 147 15.19 -7.35 32.46
N ASP A 148 14.70 -7.57 31.22
CA ASP A 148 14.28 -8.89 30.70
C ASP A 148 13.11 -9.57 31.43
N VAL A 149 12.39 -8.84 32.30
CA VAL A 149 11.18 -9.31 32.97
C VAL A 149 9.95 -8.54 32.49
N ILE A 150 8.90 -9.27 32.13
CA ILE A 150 7.60 -8.67 31.79
C ILE A 150 6.89 -8.29 33.09
N VAL A 151 6.58 -7.01 33.23
CA VAL A 151 5.93 -6.43 34.41
C VAL A 151 4.73 -5.57 33.99
N ALA A 152 3.73 -5.43 34.86
CA ALA A 152 2.53 -4.65 34.56
C ALA A 152 2.83 -3.14 34.49
N GLY A 153 2.13 -2.42 33.62
CA GLY A 153 2.32 -0.98 33.39
C GLY A 153 2.96 -0.68 32.03
N ASN A 154 3.28 0.60 31.81
CA ASN A 154 3.80 1.11 30.54
C ASN A 154 5.18 1.77 30.66
N ALA A 155 5.76 1.83 31.86
CA ALA A 155 7.11 2.35 32.10
C ALA A 155 7.84 1.55 33.20
N CYS A 156 9.17 1.66 33.22
CA CYS A 156 10.04 1.00 34.19
C CYS A 156 10.57 2.01 35.23
N CYS A 157 10.55 1.63 36.49
CA CYS A 157 11.29 2.26 37.57
C CYS A 157 12.24 1.21 38.17
N GLY A 158 13.48 1.17 37.67
CA GLY A 158 14.36 0.01 37.88
C GLY A 158 13.75 -1.24 37.24
N SER A 159 13.61 -2.33 38.01
CA SER A 159 12.97 -3.58 37.56
C SER A 159 11.45 -3.62 37.77
N GLN A 160 10.85 -2.56 38.33
CA GLN A 160 9.41 -2.51 38.57
C GLN A 160 8.68 -1.79 37.44
N GLY A 161 7.54 -2.34 37.02
CA GLY A 161 6.63 -1.68 36.10
C GLY A 161 5.69 -0.73 36.83
N TYR A 162 5.33 0.38 36.19
CA TYR A 162 4.32 1.30 36.68
C TYR A 162 3.50 1.89 35.53
N SER A 163 2.32 2.43 35.86
CA SER A 163 1.50 3.19 34.91
C SER A 163 1.81 4.67 35.02
N THR A 164 2.31 5.27 33.94
CA THR A 164 2.59 6.72 33.86
C THR A 164 1.33 7.59 33.94
N SER A 165 0.13 6.99 33.85
CA SER A 165 -1.14 7.69 34.06
C SER A 165 -1.38 8.07 35.53
N SER A 166 -0.70 7.40 36.46
CA SER A 166 -1.02 7.46 37.90
C SER A 166 0.22 7.59 38.78
N TYR A 167 1.41 7.35 38.24
CA TYR A 167 2.66 7.34 38.99
C TYR A 167 3.83 7.90 38.16
N THR A 168 4.86 8.35 38.87
CA THR A 168 6.16 8.79 38.32
C THR A 168 7.30 8.11 39.07
N CYS A 169 8.39 7.81 38.37
CA CYS A 169 9.63 7.30 38.98
C CYS A 169 10.57 8.44 39.36
N CYS A 170 10.89 8.58 40.64
CA CYS A 170 11.81 9.60 41.15
C CYS A 170 12.98 8.94 41.88
N ASN A 171 14.18 9.05 41.33
CA ASN A 171 15.40 8.42 41.88
C ASN A 171 15.22 6.92 42.20
N GLY A 172 14.54 6.19 41.31
CA GLY A 172 14.28 4.75 41.47
C GLY A 172 13.10 4.39 42.37
N VAL A 173 12.33 5.37 42.85
CA VAL A 173 11.13 5.14 43.67
C VAL A 173 9.87 5.56 42.92
N ILE A 174 8.87 4.68 42.88
CA ILE A 174 7.55 4.97 42.29
C ILE A 174 6.74 5.82 43.26
N LYS A 175 6.31 7.00 42.83
CA LYS A 175 5.44 7.92 43.58
C LYS A 175 4.12 8.11 42.87
N ALA A 176 3.03 8.29 43.62
CA ALA A 176 1.73 8.62 43.06
C ALA A 176 1.73 10.04 42.46
N GLY A 177 1.04 10.21 41.33
CA GLY A 177 1.01 11.45 40.57
C GLY A 177 2.17 11.58 39.58
N ASN A 178 2.22 12.71 38.89
CA ASN A 178 3.06 12.89 37.69
C ASN A 178 4.33 13.73 37.95
N ILE A 179 4.68 14.00 39.20
CA ILE A 179 5.74 14.96 39.58
C ILE A 179 6.75 14.32 40.53
N CYS A 180 8.04 14.64 40.29
CA CYS A 180 9.13 14.55 41.24
C CYS A 180 9.41 15.94 41.82
#